data_AF-A0A6G2VKP2-F1
#
_entry.id   AF-A0A6G2VKP2-F1
#
_cell.length_a   1.000
_cell.length_b   1.000
_cell.length_c   1.000
_cell.angle_alpha   90.00
_cell.angle_beta   90.00
_cell.angle_gamma   90.00
#
_symmetry.space_group_name_H-M   'P 1'
#
loop_
_entity.id
_entity.type
_entity.pdbx_description
1 polymer ?
#
loop_
_entity_poly.entity_id
_entity_poly.type
_entity_poly.pdbx_seq_one_letter_code
_entity_poly.pdbx_strand_id
1 'polypeptide(L)'
;MSEHVPMTAASLLVNGAIFSQTDLDADADPDLHPAVVEFFRRLPPAQREPFMGHCAETALISDQLWGLDQRSGSGRPTTLDEAMGHFAGSALVARKIRPEGDPEHGRPAEPCRSCAALLARLGVATVDR
;
A
#
# COMPACT_ATOMS: atom_id res chain seq x y z
N MET A 1 -22.67 9.50 0.91
CA MET A 1 -21.82 8.30 0.97
C MET A 1 -21.52 7.96 -0.47
N SER A 2 -20.26 8.11 -0.90
CA SER A 2 -19.90 7.82 -2.29
C SER A 2 -20.32 6.41 -2.63
N GLU A 3 -21.04 6.25 -3.73
CA GLU A 3 -21.60 5.00 -4.25
C GLU A 3 -20.52 4.08 -4.85
N HIS A 4 -19.24 4.39 -4.59
CA HIS A 4 -18.10 3.70 -5.16
C HIS A 4 -17.73 2.49 -4.31
N VAL A 5 -17.91 1.30 -4.88
CA VAL A 5 -17.40 0.07 -4.31
C VAL A 5 -15.90 0.00 -4.62
N PRO A 6 -15.03 -0.14 -3.61
CA PRO A 6 -13.59 -0.28 -3.86
C PRO A 6 -13.30 -1.49 -4.75
N MET A 7 -12.21 -1.44 -5.50
CA MET A 7 -11.83 -2.48 -6.44
C MET A 7 -10.96 -3.57 -5.82
N THR A 8 -10.26 -3.29 -4.72
CA THR A 8 -9.29 -4.18 -4.07
C THR A 8 -9.26 -3.96 -2.56
N ALA A 9 -9.18 -5.03 -1.78
CA ALA A 9 -8.77 -4.99 -0.38
C ALA A 9 -7.39 -5.62 -0.23
N ALA A 10 -6.54 -5.03 0.60
CA ALA A 10 -5.28 -5.61 0.99
C ALA A 10 -5.19 -5.77 2.51
N SER A 11 -4.43 -6.77 2.95
CA SER A 11 -4.07 -6.99 4.35
C SER A 11 -2.55 -7.11 4.47
N LEU A 12 -1.96 -6.36 5.39
CA LEU A 12 -0.54 -6.36 5.71
C LEU A 12 -0.33 -6.95 7.11
N LEU A 13 0.45 -8.03 7.19
CA LEU A 13 1.05 -8.52 8.42
C LEU A 13 2.38 -7.79 8.65
N VAL A 14 2.50 -7.06 9.76
CA VAL A 14 3.72 -6.35 10.16
C VAL A 14 3.85 -6.34 11.68
N ASN A 15 5.04 -6.69 12.19
CA ASN A 15 5.32 -6.79 13.63
C ASN A 15 4.27 -7.58 14.44
N GLY A 16 3.74 -8.66 13.87
CA GLY A 16 2.74 -9.51 14.53
C GLY A 16 1.32 -8.97 14.55
N ALA A 17 1.05 -7.83 13.91
CA ALA A 17 -0.28 -7.25 13.76
C ALA A 17 -0.72 -7.25 12.29
N ILE A 18 -2.04 -7.39 12.07
CA ILE A 18 -2.65 -7.33 10.73
C ILE A 18 -3.41 -6.02 10.59
N PHE A 19 -3.11 -5.29 9.52
CA PHE A 19 -3.81 -4.07 9.12
C PHE A 19 -4.44 -4.30 7.75
N SER A 20 -5.62 -3.74 7.50
CA SER A 20 -6.29 -3.86 6.21
C SER A 20 -6.78 -2.51 5.71
N GLN A 21 -6.69 -2.30 4.41
CA GLN A 21 -7.21 -1.13 3.70
C GLN A 21 -7.85 -1.59 2.39
N THR A 22 -8.69 -0.72 1.84
CA THR A 22 -9.12 -0.81 0.44
C THR A 22 -8.34 0.17 -0.42
N ASP A 23 -8.49 0.09 -1.74
CA ASP A 23 -8.08 1.18 -2.61
C ASP A 23 -8.78 2.49 -2.20
N LEU A 24 -8.05 3.58 -2.38
CA LEU A 24 -8.47 4.93 -2.06
C LEU A 24 -9.31 5.47 -3.22
N ASP A 25 -10.19 6.41 -2.89
CA ASP A 25 -11.00 7.11 -3.88
C ASP A 25 -10.10 7.73 -4.96
N ALA A 26 -10.44 7.51 -6.23
CA ALA A 26 -9.68 8.01 -7.36
C ALA A 26 -9.83 9.53 -7.54
N ASP A 27 -10.92 10.11 -7.04
CA ASP A 27 -11.23 11.54 -7.19
C ASP A 27 -10.61 12.42 -6.08
N ALA A 28 -10.02 11.80 -5.05
CA ALA A 28 -9.37 12.48 -3.94
C ALA A 28 -7.85 12.39 -4.04
N ASP A 29 -7.13 13.49 -3.75
CA ASP A 29 -5.67 13.44 -3.61
C ASP A 29 -5.32 12.69 -2.32
N PRO A 30 -4.68 11.51 -2.40
CA PRO A 30 -4.46 10.68 -1.21
C PRO A 30 -3.41 11.31 -0.30
N ASP A 31 -3.69 11.36 1.01
CA ASP A 31 -2.75 11.85 2.02
C ASP A 31 -1.63 10.84 2.29
N LEU A 32 -0.73 10.71 1.32
CA LEU A 32 0.37 9.76 1.36
C LEU A 32 1.55 10.30 2.16
N HIS A 33 2.16 9.40 2.92
CA HIS A 33 3.37 9.68 3.67
C HIS A 33 4.48 10.22 2.74
N PRO A 34 5.20 11.30 3.11
CA PRO A 34 6.17 11.96 2.23
C PRO A 34 7.22 11.03 1.60
N ALA A 35 7.67 10.00 2.31
CA ALA A 35 8.62 9.03 1.78
C ALA A 35 8.05 8.18 0.63
N VAL A 36 6.74 7.90 0.64
CA VAL A 36 6.05 7.18 -0.46
C VAL A 36 5.91 8.10 -1.66
N VAL A 37 5.48 9.34 -1.45
CA VAL A 37 5.38 10.36 -2.50
C VAL A 37 6.74 10.54 -3.19
N GLU A 38 7.82 10.70 -2.43
CA GLU A 38 9.15 10.89 -2.99
C GLU A 38 9.65 9.65 -3.74
N PHE A 39 9.35 8.45 -3.24
CA PHE A 39 9.67 7.21 -3.94
C PHE A 39 8.96 7.14 -5.30
N PHE A 40 7.66 7.44 -5.35
CA PHE A 40 6.89 7.43 -6.59
C PHE A 40 7.33 8.49 -7.60
N ARG A 41 7.72 9.69 -7.13
CA ARG A 41 8.29 10.73 -8.01
C ARG A 41 9.57 10.26 -8.71
N ARG A 42 10.36 9.41 -8.06
CA ARG A 42 11.63 8.87 -8.58
C ARG A 42 11.47 7.57 -9.37
N LEU A 43 10.28 6.96 -9.41
CA LEU A 43 10.11 5.70 -10.14
C LEU A 43 10.43 5.89 -11.63
N PRO A 44 11.16 4.95 -12.27
CA PRO A 44 11.33 4.92 -13.72
C PRO A 44 9.97 4.84 -14.44
N PRO A 45 9.81 5.42 -15.65
CA PRO A 45 8.55 5.38 -16.39
C PRO A 45 7.95 3.98 -16.55
N ALA A 46 8.79 2.94 -16.74
CA ALA A 46 8.34 1.55 -16.87
C ALA A 46 7.64 0.98 -15.62
N GLN A 47 7.88 1.57 -14.45
CA GLN A 47 7.29 1.15 -13.17
C GLN A 47 6.15 2.07 -12.71
N ARG A 48 5.79 3.08 -13.51
CA ARG A 48 4.68 3.98 -13.19
C ARG A 48 3.35 3.40 -13.69
N GLU A 49 2.32 3.62 -12.91
CA GLU A 49 0.92 3.37 -13.26
C GLU A 49 0.14 4.69 -13.20
N PRO A 50 -0.90 4.89 -14.03
CA PRO A 50 -1.70 6.10 -14.01
C PRO A 50 -2.39 6.37 -12.66
N PHE A 51 -2.70 5.31 -11.92
CA PHE A 51 -3.40 5.33 -10.63
C PHE A 51 -2.44 5.11 -9.44
N MET A 52 -1.13 5.29 -9.62
CA MET A 52 -0.16 5.14 -8.53
C MET A 52 -0.55 6.06 -7.37
N GLY A 53 -0.49 5.57 -6.13
CA GLY A 53 -0.92 6.35 -4.97
C GLY A 53 -2.25 5.90 -4.40
N HIS A 54 -3.16 5.35 -5.20
CA HIS A 54 -4.51 5.02 -4.77
C HIS A 54 -4.71 3.54 -4.41
N CYS A 55 -3.69 2.70 -4.57
CA CYS A 55 -3.81 1.27 -4.29
C CYS A 55 -3.86 0.99 -2.78
N ALA A 56 -4.59 -0.05 -2.37
CA ALA A 56 -4.69 -0.49 -0.97
C ALA A 56 -3.32 -0.75 -0.33
N GLU A 57 -2.36 -1.29 -1.10
CA GLU A 57 -1.00 -1.54 -0.65
C GLU A 57 -0.26 -0.24 -0.33
N THR A 58 -0.47 0.79 -1.15
CA THR A 58 0.13 2.11 -0.92
C THR A 58 -0.44 2.72 0.36
N ALA A 59 -1.76 2.66 0.54
CA ALA A 59 -2.42 3.15 1.75
C ALA A 59 -1.87 2.46 3.01
N LEU A 60 -1.75 1.13 3.00
CA LEU A 60 -1.19 0.38 4.13
C LEU A 60 0.24 0.78 4.46
N ILE A 61 1.12 0.87 3.46
CA ILE A 61 2.51 1.28 3.68
C ILE A 61 2.57 2.71 4.21
N SER A 62 1.77 3.62 3.64
CA SER A 62 1.67 5.01 4.08
C SER A 62 1.25 5.13 5.54
N ASP A 63 0.17 4.43 5.94
CA ASP A 63 -0.34 4.42 7.31
C ASP A 63 0.71 3.92 8.32
N GLN A 64 1.47 2.88 7.96
CA GLN A 64 2.53 2.36 8.82
C GLN A 64 3.67 3.36 9.01
N LEU A 65 4.02 4.12 7.97
CA LEU A 65 5.05 5.16 8.04
C LEU A 65 4.57 6.35 8.89
N TRP A 66 3.32 6.80 8.72
CA TRP A 66 2.73 7.81 9.61
C TRP A 66 2.69 7.34 11.07
N GLY A 67 2.41 6.06 11.30
CA GLY A 67 2.50 5.46 12.64
C GLY A 67 3.92 5.49 13.21
N LEU A 68 4.94 5.24 12.39
CA LEU A 68 6.35 5.32 12.81
C LEU A 68 6.73 6.75 13.19
N ASP A 69 6.34 7.74 12.39
CA ASP A 69 6.62 9.14 12.66
C ASP A 69 6.06 9.58 14.01
N GLN A 70 4.79 9.24 14.26
CA GLN A 70 4.11 9.54 15.52
C GLN A 70 4.80 8.89 16.72
N ARG A 71 5.31 7.66 16.57
CA ARG A 71 6.07 6.97 17.64
C ARG A 71 7.46 7.55 17.84
N SER A 72 8.11 8.04 16.79
CA SER A 72 9.47 8.58 16.87
C SER A 72 9.53 9.89 17.66
N GLY A 73 8.47 10.70 17.60
CA GLY A 73 8.42 12.04 18.20
C GLY A 73 9.44 13.03 17.61
N SER A 74 10.12 12.67 16.53
CA SER A 74 11.24 13.45 15.98
C SER A 74 10.81 14.68 15.18
N GLY A 75 9.53 14.75 14.80
CA GLY A 75 8.96 15.82 13.98
C GLY A 75 9.42 15.82 12.52
N ARG A 76 10.22 14.83 12.09
CA ARG A 76 10.59 14.63 10.68
C ARG A 76 9.97 13.34 10.13
N PRO A 77 9.63 13.30 8.83
CA PRO A 77 9.18 12.09 8.18
C PRO A 77 10.26 11.00 8.17
N THR A 78 9.87 9.77 8.49
CA THR A 78 10.72 8.58 8.43
C THR A 78 11.05 8.23 6.98
N THR A 79 12.32 7.98 6.67
CA THR A 79 12.72 7.55 5.33
C THR A 79 12.39 6.08 5.08
N LEU A 80 12.30 5.66 3.81
CA LEU A 80 12.10 4.24 3.50
C LEU A 80 13.26 3.36 4.00
N ASP A 81 14.48 3.89 4.05
CA ASP A 81 15.65 3.20 4.61
C ASP A 81 15.48 2.92 6.11
N GLU A 82 15.09 3.95 6.88
CA GLU A 82 14.83 3.81 8.32
C GLU A 82 13.67 2.86 8.60
N ALA A 83 12.67 2.81 7.70
CA ALA A 83 11.51 1.96 7.85
C ALA A 83 11.77 0.47 7.54
N MET A 84 12.87 0.10 6.88
CA MET A 84 13.13 -1.29 6.48
C MET A 84 13.05 -2.27 7.66
N GLY A 85 13.57 -1.87 8.83
CA GLY A 85 13.51 -2.69 10.04
C GLY A 85 12.09 -2.94 10.55
N HIS A 86 11.18 -1.97 10.37
CA HIS A 86 9.77 -2.09 10.75
C HIS A 86 9.03 -3.11 9.89
N PHE A 87 9.41 -3.24 8.61
CA PHE A 87 8.78 -4.17 7.66
C PHE A 87 9.50 -5.52 7.54
N ALA A 88 10.50 -5.78 8.38
CA ALA A 88 11.25 -7.04 8.32
C ALA A 88 10.33 -8.24 8.63
N GLY A 89 10.28 -9.19 7.69
CA GLY A 89 9.41 -10.37 7.81
C GLY A 89 7.92 -10.09 7.56
N SER A 90 7.58 -8.90 7.07
CA SER A 90 6.20 -8.54 6.73
C SER A 90 5.71 -9.23 5.46
N ALA A 91 4.41 -9.46 5.39
CA ALA A 91 3.74 -10.07 4.24
C ALA A 91 2.44 -9.34 3.91
N LEU A 92 2.13 -9.24 2.63
CA LEU A 92 0.92 -8.60 2.14
C LEU A 92 0.14 -9.55 1.23
N VAL A 93 -1.18 -9.58 1.40
CA VAL A 93 -2.14 -10.22 0.49
C VAL A 93 -3.11 -9.17 -0.03
N ALA A 94 -3.51 -9.28 -1.30
CA ALA A 94 -4.52 -8.43 -1.89
C ALA A 94 -5.56 -9.26 -2.63
N ARG A 95 -6.84 -8.86 -2.54
CA ARG A 95 -8.00 -9.55 -3.10
C ARG A 95 -8.88 -8.57 -3.86
N LYS A 96 -9.41 -9.01 -5.01
CA LYS A 96 -10.36 -8.22 -5.80
C LYS A 96 -11.69 -8.09 -5.05
N ILE A 97 -12.24 -6.88 -5.01
CA ILE A 97 -13.61 -6.61 -4.52
C ILE A 97 -14.51 -6.38 -5.72
N ARG A 98 -15.54 -7.19 -5.87
CA ARG A 98 -16.52 -7.11 -6.97
C ARG A 98 -17.95 -7.18 -6.43
N PRO A 99 -18.97 -6.83 -7.22
CA PRO A 99 -20.35 -7.01 -6.81
C PRO A 99 -20.67 -8.47 -6.44
N GLU A 100 -21.72 -8.65 -5.64
CA GLU A 100 -22.24 -9.98 -5.28
C GLU A 100 -22.47 -10.83 -6.54
N GLY A 101 -21.99 -12.07 -6.52
CA GLY A 101 -22.13 -13.02 -7.64
C GLY A 101 -21.09 -12.91 -8.75
N ASP A 102 -20.19 -11.91 -8.71
CA ASP A 102 -19.05 -11.84 -9.64
C ASP A 102 -18.01 -12.94 -9.30
N PRO A 103 -17.67 -13.83 -10.26
CA PRO A 103 -16.74 -14.94 -10.02
C PRO A 103 -15.28 -14.51 -9.78
N GLU A 104 -14.94 -13.25 -10.02
CA GLU A 104 -13.64 -12.66 -9.71
C GLU A 104 -13.57 -12.09 -8.29
N HIS A 105 -14.70 -11.96 -7.57
CA HIS A 105 -14.70 -11.51 -6.19
C HIS A 105 -13.82 -12.42 -5.32
N GLY A 106 -12.96 -11.83 -4.49
CA GLY A 106 -12.10 -12.55 -3.57
C GLY A 106 -10.92 -13.28 -4.23
N ARG A 107 -10.77 -13.22 -5.56
CA ARG A 107 -9.55 -13.74 -6.22
C ARG A 107 -8.32 -12.90 -5.87
N PRO A 108 -7.11 -13.47 -5.91
CA PRO A 108 -5.87 -12.71 -5.82
C PRO A 108 -5.89 -11.46 -6.70
N ALA A 109 -5.48 -10.33 -6.14
CA ALA A 109 -5.14 -9.12 -6.88
C ALA A 109 -3.63 -8.97 -6.86
N GLU A 110 -3.01 -8.97 -8.03
CA GLU A 110 -1.57 -8.70 -8.13
C GLU A 110 -1.31 -7.21 -7.85
N PRO A 111 -0.30 -6.87 -7.02
CA PRO A 111 0.09 -5.48 -6.87
C PRO A 111 0.51 -4.89 -8.21
N CYS A 112 0.06 -3.67 -8.49
CA CYS A 112 0.44 -2.96 -9.71
C CYS A 112 1.97 -2.73 -9.77
N ARG A 113 2.50 -2.33 -10.94
CA ARG A 113 3.96 -2.17 -11.12
C ARG A 113 4.60 -1.21 -10.10
N SER A 114 3.90 -0.13 -9.73
CA SER A 114 4.38 0.86 -8.77
C SER A 114 4.37 0.32 -7.33
N CYS A 115 3.31 -0.36 -6.93
CA CYS A 115 3.20 -0.99 -5.61
C CYS A 115 4.18 -2.14 -5.45
N ALA A 116 4.37 -2.97 -6.49
CA ALA A 116 5.36 -4.03 -6.47
C ALA A 116 6.78 -3.50 -6.24
N ALA A 117 7.13 -2.36 -6.85
CA ALA A 117 8.42 -1.71 -6.63
C ALA A 117 8.57 -1.17 -5.19
N LEU A 118 7.52 -0.57 -4.62
CA LEU A 118 7.51 -0.08 -3.24
C LEU A 118 7.64 -1.23 -2.22
N LEU A 119 6.86 -2.31 -2.39
CA LEU A 119 6.92 -3.48 -1.52
C LEU A 119 8.30 -4.15 -1.58
N ALA A 120 8.87 -4.28 -2.77
CA ALA A 120 10.23 -4.79 -2.94
C ALA A 120 11.27 -3.91 -2.25
N ARG A 121 11.12 -2.58 -2.32
CA ARG A 121 12.01 -1.62 -1.66
C ARG A 121 12.02 -1.76 -0.13
N LEU A 122 10.89 -2.14 0.45
CA LEU A 122 10.72 -2.31 1.90
C LEU A 122 10.92 -3.77 2.36
N GLY A 123 11.10 -4.71 1.43
CA GLY A 123 11.25 -6.14 1.75
C GLY A 123 9.95 -6.83 2.17
N VAL A 124 8.79 -6.30 1.78
CA VAL A 124 7.47 -6.87 2.09
C VAL A 124 7.14 -7.99 1.10
N ALA A 125 6.80 -9.18 1.62
CA ALA A 125 6.54 -10.35 0.79
C ALA A 125 5.10 -10.40 0.24
N THR A 126 5.01 -10.56 -1.09
CA THR A 126 3.84 -11.00 -1.88
C THR A 126 3.29 -12.38 -1.53
N VAL A 127 2.23 -12.55 -0.73
CA VAL A 127 1.63 -13.89 -0.50
C VAL A 127 0.36 -14.10 -1.33
N ASP A 128 0.09 -15.38 -1.67
CA ASP A 128 -1.09 -15.82 -2.43
C ASP A 128 -1.31 -15.12 -3.78
N ARG A 129 -0.23 -14.83 -4.51
CA ARG A 129 -0.27 -14.37 -5.90
C ARG A 129 -0.78 -15.46 -6.84
#